data_AF-A0A292SJP2-F1
#
_entry.id   AF-A0A292SJP2-F1
#
_cell.length_a   1.000
_cell.length_b   1.000
_cell.length_c   1.000
_cell.angle_alpha   90.00
_cell.angle_beta   90.00
_cell.angle_gamma   90.00
#
_symmetry.space_group_name_H-M   'P 1'
#
loop_
_entity.id
_entity.type
_entity.pdbx_description
1 polymer ?
#
loop_
_entity_poly.entity_id
_entity_poly.type
_entity_poly.pdbx_seq_one_letter_code
_entity_poly.pdbx_strand_id
1 'polypeptide(L)'
;GSSSIALGGNVQSTKDYSVGIGVSAQSTEEYAIAIGTLSSASAKKSIALGISSTSSNDDSLALGNQATASGTTSIALGKEASATNAGSISIGELTTAIAPGSISLGAHSTSTGEGTAAIGYGTVAGSTNSTALGYFAQASGENSVAIGANSLANGANNIAIGNNACKGVTGTNKTCIGANSGPSSGSDWATDDVERVFIGGKPKFNDGAAVLEVHNDSKKRIYRDGKQHVDSTVVVNGNLLVKGFVFSTLWSKGEKDILAFYGHDGDQMEYFNVSNASGSLMRYYGESGHGYYKNAEEGKFNVGSWGWSSGSSDKRLKYISGENNSGLEKIRQLKVFNYTFKKDKTKTPHVGVIAQDLQKIFPDAVSKGKDGFLRIRMEDMFYAVINAIKELDTRITALEKENQILKEENKNLDARLRALEAKVK
;
A
#
# COMPACT_ATOMS: atom_id res chain seq x y z
N GLY A 1 -19.68 -40.70 -56.17
CA GLY A 1 -20.65 -41.66 -55.61
C GLY A 1 -22.05 -41.26 -56.01
N SER A 2 -23.06 -41.65 -55.24
CA SER A 2 -24.43 -41.19 -55.43
C SER A 2 -24.51 -39.67 -55.18
N SER A 3 -25.21 -38.92 -56.05
CA SER A 3 -25.39 -37.47 -55.91
C SER A 3 -24.10 -36.65 -55.83
N SER A 4 -22.98 -37.16 -56.37
CA SER A 4 -21.72 -36.41 -56.41
C SER A 4 -21.62 -35.47 -57.61
N ILE A 5 -20.89 -34.36 -57.47
CA ILE A 5 -20.61 -33.40 -58.54
C ILE A 5 -19.10 -33.43 -58.86
N ALA A 6 -18.75 -33.58 -60.13
CA ALA A 6 -17.36 -33.50 -60.60
C ALA A 6 -17.26 -32.58 -61.83
N LEU A 7 -16.57 -31.45 -61.71
CA LEU A 7 -16.45 -30.45 -62.78
C LEU A 7 -14.99 -30.01 -62.98
N GLY A 8 -14.38 -30.39 -64.10
CA GLY A 8 -12.99 -30.06 -64.44
C GLY A 8 -12.19 -31.29 -64.90
N GLY A 9 -10.97 -31.07 -65.39
CA GLY A 9 -10.08 -32.16 -65.81
C GLY A 9 -9.54 -32.93 -64.60
N ASN A 10 -9.56 -34.27 -64.64
CA ASN A 10 -9.01 -35.16 -63.60
C ASN A 10 -9.60 -34.99 -62.18
N VAL A 11 -10.85 -34.51 -62.06
CA VAL A 11 -11.54 -34.43 -60.76
C VAL A 11 -11.83 -35.82 -60.19
N GLN A 12 -11.57 -36.02 -58.89
CA GLN A 12 -11.87 -37.24 -58.16
C GLN A 12 -12.97 -36.97 -57.11
N SER A 13 -14.23 -37.17 -57.50
CA SER A 13 -15.39 -37.04 -56.60
C SER A 13 -16.06 -38.41 -56.41
N THR A 14 -15.51 -39.21 -55.48
CA THR A 14 -15.69 -40.68 -55.51
C THR A 14 -16.82 -41.19 -54.61
N LYS A 15 -17.15 -40.50 -53.51
CA LYS A 15 -18.17 -40.93 -52.53
C LYS A 15 -19.49 -40.16 -52.64
N ASP A 16 -20.47 -40.55 -51.84
CA ASP A 16 -21.82 -39.99 -51.89
C ASP A 16 -21.84 -38.53 -51.44
N TYR A 17 -22.65 -37.72 -52.10
CA TYR A 17 -22.82 -36.27 -51.83
C TYR A 17 -21.53 -35.44 -51.90
N SER A 18 -20.45 -35.98 -52.47
CA SER A 18 -19.18 -35.27 -52.61
C SER A 18 -19.21 -34.27 -53.77
N VAL A 19 -18.45 -33.17 -53.65
CA VAL A 19 -18.40 -32.10 -54.66
C VAL A 19 -16.94 -31.79 -54.99
N GLY A 20 -16.51 -32.07 -56.21
CA GLY A 20 -15.20 -31.72 -56.75
C GLY A 20 -15.32 -30.73 -57.91
N ILE A 21 -14.69 -29.56 -57.82
CA ILE A 21 -14.71 -28.54 -58.88
C ILE A 21 -13.30 -27.96 -59.05
N GLY A 22 -12.71 -28.07 -60.25
CA GLY A 22 -11.37 -27.57 -60.56
C GLY A 22 -10.43 -28.68 -61.04
N VAL A 23 -9.36 -28.31 -61.76
CA VAL A 23 -8.44 -29.30 -62.34
C VAL A 23 -7.76 -30.10 -61.22
N SER A 24 -7.90 -31.42 -61.25
CA SER A 24 -7.35 -32.34 -60.25
C SER A 24 -7.87 -32.11 -58.82
N ALA A 25 -9.06 -31.51 -58.65
CA ALA A 25 -9.72 -31.43 -57.35
C ALA A 25 -10.12 -32.83 -56.83
N GLN A 26 -9.95 -33.10 -55.54
CA GLN A 26 -10.20 -34.40 -54.92
C GLN A 26 -11.18 -34.25 -53.75
N SER A 27 -12.38 -34.80 -53.86
CA SER A 27 -13.37 -34.92 -52.80
C SER A 27 -13.68 -36.41 -52.59
N THR A 28 -12.85 -37.10 -51.80
CA THR A 28 -12.80 -38.59 -51.82
C THR A 28 -13.61 -39.27 -50.73
N GLU A 29 -14.30 -38.51 -49.89
CA GLU A 29 -15.11 -39.00 -48.77
C GLU A 29 -16.54 -38.44 -48.78
N GLU A 30 -17.44 -39.04 -48.00
CA GLU A 30 -18.86 -38.68 -47.95
C GLU A 30 -19.05 -37.21 -47.53
N TYR A 31 -19.89 -36.47 -48.25
CA TYR A 31 -20.12 -35.01 -48.05
C TYR A 31 -18.87 -34.13 -48.18
N ALA A 32 -17.74 -34.65 -48.68
CA ALA A 32 -16.53 -33.84 -48.86
C ALA A 32 -16.70 -32.82 -50.00
N ILE A 33 -16.19 -31.60 -49.83
CA ILE A 33 -16.26 -30.54 -50.83
C ILE A 33 -14.84 -30.04 -51.14
N ALA A 34 -14.40 -30.20 -52.38
CA ALA A 34 -13.11 -29.71 -52.87
C ALA A 34 -13.33 -28.78 -54.07
N ILE A 35 -13.06 -27.49 -53.92
CA ILE A 35 -13.20 -26.49 -54.99
C ILE A 35 -11.89 -25.73 -55.16
N GLY A 36 -11.23 -25.94 -56.29
CA GLY A 36 -9.95 -25.33 -56.64
C GLY A 36 -9.04 -26.29 -57.41
N THR A 37 -8.13 -25.75 -58.20
CA THR A 37 -7.08 -26.57 -58.82
C THR A 37 -6.25 -27.24 -57.72
N LEU A 38 -6.12 -28.58 -57.78
CA LEU A 38 -5.40 -29.39 -56.78
C LEU A 38 -5.96 -29.30 -55.33
N SER A 39 -7.19 -28.79 -55.11
CA SER A 39 -7.80 -28.82 -53.78
C SER A 39 -8.10 -30.27 -53.36
N SER A 40 -7.89 -30.62 -52.10
CA SER A 40 -8.11 -31.97 -51.56
C SER A 40 -8.93 -31.95 -50.28
N ALA A 41 -10.14 -32.51 -50.33
CA ALA A 41 -11.01 -32.82 -49.20
C ALA A 41 -11.10 -34.35 -49.07
N SER A 42 -10.28 -34.94 -48.19
CA SER A 42 -10.07 -36.40 -48.15
C SER A 42 -10.70 -37.10 -46.94
N ALA A 43 -11.58 -36.43 -46.22
CA ALA A 43 -12.24 -36.93 -45.00
C ALA A 43 -13.74 -36.60 -45.00
N LYS A 44 -14.51 -37.20 -44.10
CA LYS A 44 -15.97 -37.04 -44.11
C LYS A 44 -16.35 -35.61 -43.75
N LYS A 45 -17.28 -35.03 -44.52
CA LYS A 45 -17.76 -33.65 -44.35
C LYS A 45 -16.64 -32.59 -44.36
N SER A 46 -15.48 -32.94 -44.91
CA SER A 46 -14.33 -32.04 -44.96
C SER A 46 -14.48 -31.07 -46.14
N ILE A 47 -14.02 -29.84 -45.98
CA ILE A 47 -14.22 -28.77 -46.97
C ILE A 47 -12.86 -28.13 -47.30
N ALA A 48 -12.45 -28.21 -48.56
CA ALA A 48 -11.23 -27.60 -49.10
C ALA A 48 -11.59 -26.62 -50.23
N LEU A 49 -11.43 -25.32 -50.01
CA LEU A 49 -11.78 -24.26 -50.95
C LEU A 49 -10.57 -23.39 -51.25
N GLY A 50 -9.97 -23.54 -52.44
CA GLY A 50 -8.79 -22.79 -52.86
C GLY A 50 -7.80 -23.63 -53.66
N ILE A 51 -6.92 -22.97 -54.41
CA ILE A 51 -5.85 -23.68 -55.14
C ILE A 51 -4.95 -24.37 -54.13
N SER A 52 -4.79 -25.69 -54.26
CA SER A 52 -3.98 -26.53 -53.36
C SER A 52 -4.39 -26.49 -51.88
N SER A 53 -5.63 -26.10 -51.56
CA SER A 53 -6.14 -26.22 -50.19
C SER A 53 -6.33 -27.69 -49.80
N THR A 54 -6.02 -28.06 -48.56
CA THR A 54 -6.11 -29.44 -48.06
C THR A 54 -6.92 -29.51 -46.78
N SER A 55 -7.96 -30.33 -46.76
CA SER A 55 -8.81 -30.64 -45.61
C SER A 55 -8.88 -32.17 -45.44
N SER A 56 -8.06 -32.70 -44.54
CA SER A 56 -7.74 -34.15 -44.51
C SER A 56 -8.30 -34.93 -43.33
N ASN A 57 -9.06 -34.28 -42.44
CA ASN A 57 -9.71 -34.92 -41.30
C ASN A 57 -11.19 -34.54 -41.19
N ASP A 58 -11.95 -35.36 -40.45
CA ASP A 58 -13.41 -35.24 -40.36
C ASP A 58 -13.84 -33.86 -39.85
N ASP A 59 -14.89 -33.32 -40.46
CA ASP A 59 -15.48 -32.01 -40.14
C ASP A 59 -14.49 -30.82 -40.18
N SER A 60 -13.36 -30.96 -40.89
CA SER A 60 -12.37 -29.88 -41.04
C SER A 60 -12.70 -28.93 -42.20
N LEU A 61 -12.22 -27.69 -42.11
CA LEU A 61 -12.43 -26.64 -43.11
C LEU A 61 -11.11 -25.95 -43.46
N ALA A 62 -10.66 -26.08 -44.70
CA ALA A 62 -9.57 -25.32 -45.29
C ALA A 62 -10.10 -24.37 -46.37
N LEU A 63 -9.94 -23.06 -46.18
CA LEU A 63 -10.36 -22.04 -47.14
C LEU A 63 -9.21 -21.06 -47.40
N GLY A 64 -8.69 -21.06 -48.63
CA GLY A 64 -7.57 -20.22 -49.05
C GLY A 64 -6.57 -20.99 -49.90
N ASN A 65 -5.77 -20.26 -50.70
CA ASN A 65 -4.67 -20.89 -51.45
C ASN A 65 -3.69 -21.55 -50.48
N GLN A 66 -3.44 -22.85 -50.64
CA GLN A 66 -2.57 -23.65 -49.77
C GLN A 66 -3.00 -23.68 -48.28
N ALA A 67 -4.25 -23.34 -47.96
CA ALA A 67 -4.77 -23.54 -46.61
C ALA A 67 -4.78 -25.03 -46.25
N THR A 68 -4.39 -25.38 -45.03
CA THR A 68 -4.29 -26.78 -44.56
C THR A 68 -5.04 -26.95 -43.25
N ALA A 69 -6.14 -27.69 -43.27
CA ALA A 69 -6.89 -28.13 -42.10
C ALA A 69 -6.76 -29.65 -41.97
N SER A 70 -5.80 -30.11 -41.15
CA SER A 70 -5.49 -31.54 -40.99
C SER A 70 -5.77 -32.05 -39.58
N GLY A 71 -6.46 -31.29 -38.73
CA GLY A 71 -7.02 -31.79 -37.48
C GLY A 71 -8.51 -32.11 -37.61
N THR A 72 -9.03 -33.04 -36.82
CA THR A 72 -10.49 -33.24 -36.67
C THR A 72 -11.12 -31.94 -36.19
N THR A 73 -12.25 -31.53 -36.79
CA THR A 73 -12.95 -30.25 -36.53
C THR A 73 -12.07 -28.99 -36.62
N SER A 74 -10.91 -29.07 -37.27
CA SER A 74 -9.99 -27.93 -37.42
C SER A 74 -10.45 -26.94 -38.49
N ILE A 75 -10.08 -25.67 -38.32
CA ILE A 75 -10.46 -24.58 -39.21
C ILE A 75 -9.20 -23.83 -39.65
N ALA A 76 -8.91 -23.79 -40.94
CA ALA A 76 -7.84 -23.01 -41.56
C ALA A 76 -8.43 -22.04 -42.60
N LEU A 77 -8.42 -20.74 -42.31
CA LEU A 77 -8.99 -19.70 -43.19
C LEU A 77 -7.92 -18.66 -43.53
N GLY A 78 -7.44 -18.67 -44.76
CA GLY A 78 -6.43 -17.74 -45.25
C GLY A 78 -5.40 -18.42 -46.15
N LYS A 79 -4.65 -17.62 -46.93
CA LYS A 79 -3.54 -18.14 -47.72
C LYS A 79 -2.50 -18.75 -46.79
N GLU A 80 -2.16 -20.02 -47.02
CA GLU A 80 -1.16 -20.76 -46.23
C GLU A 80 -1.50 -20.84 -44.71
N ALA A 81 -2.77 -20.66 -44.33
CA ALA A 81 -3.23 -20.92 -42.96
C ALA A 81 -3.13 -22.42 -42.65
N SER A 82 -2.59 -22.76 -41.48
CA SER A 82 -2.34 -24.14 -41.07
C SER A 82 -2.96 -24.45 -39.72
N ALA A 83 -3.91 -25.39 -39.68
CA ALA A 83 -4.58 -25.91 -38.49
C ALA A 83 -4.48 -27.45 -38.50
N THR A 84 -3.49 -28.01 -37.79
CA THR A 84 -3.08 -29.41 -38.01
C THR A 84 -3.51 -30.40 -36.93
N ASN A 85 -4.13 -29.92 -35.84
CA ASN A 85 -4.50 -30.73 -34.69
C ASN A 85 -5.98 -30.55 -34.32
N ALA A 86 -6.50 -31.49 -33.51
CA ALA A 86 -7.92 -31.54 -33.17
C ALA A 86 -8.42 -30.22 -32.57
N GLY A 87 -9.50 -29.68 -33.13
CA GLY A 87 -10.12 -28.42 -32.71
C GLY A 87 -9.25 -27.17 -32.88
N SER A 88 -8.11 -27.23 -33.59
CA SER A 88 -7.28 -26.05 -33.79
C SER A 88 -7.88 -25.09 -34.83
N ILE A 89 -7.69 -23.79 -34.61
CA ILE A 89 -8.25 -22.71 -35.42
C ILE A 89 -7.13 -21.80 -35.89
N SER A 90 -6.99 -21.61 -37.19
CA SER A 90 -5.97 -20.80 -37.84
C SER A 90 -6.64 -19.85 -38.84
N ILE A 91 -6.69 -18.56 -38.55
CA ILE A 91 -7.39 -17.56 -39.37
C ILE A 91 -6.47 -16.38 -39.67
N GLY A 92 -6.08 -16.24 -40.93
CA GLY A 92 -5.18 -15.21 -41.43
C GLY A 92 -4.20 -15.77 -42.46
N GLU A 93 -3.47 -14.89 -43.12
CA GLU A 93 -2.37 -15.34 -44.00
C GLU A 93 -1.19 -15.83 -43.16
N LEU A 94 -0.61 -16.97 -43.54
CA LEU A 94 0.55 -17.59 -42.88
C LEU A 94 0.35 -17.84 -41.37
N THR A 95 -0.87 -18.12 -40.92
CA THR A 95 -1.15 -18.45 -39.52
C THR A 95 -0.89 -19.92 -39.23
N THR A 96 -0.44 -20.22 -38.02
CA THR A 96 -0.06 -21.59 -37.61
C THR A 96 -0.71 -21.93 -36.26
N ALA A 97 -1.61 -22.91 -36.23
CA ALA A 97 -2.25 -23.45 -35.02
C ALA A 97 -2.07 -24.98 -35.01
N ILE A 98 -0.96 -25.44 -34.46
CA ILE A 98 -0.46 -26.81 -34.66
C ILE A 98 -0.54 -27.69 -33.42
N ALA A 99 -1.23 -27.24 -32.37
CA ALA A 99 -1.47 -28.03 -31.16
C ALA A 99 -2.98 -28.21 -30.90
N PRO A 100 -3.38 -29.22 -30.10
CA PRO A 100 -4.78 -29.45 -29.78
C PRO A 100 -5.42 -28.22 -29.13
N GLY A 101 -6.61 -27.83 -29.63
CA GLY A 101 -7.35 -26.67 -29.14
C GLY A 101 -6.65 -25.31 -29.29
N SER A 102 -5.55 -25.23 -30.04
CA SER A 102 -4.81 -23.97 -30.25
C SER A 102 -5.53 -23.03 -31.22
N ILE A 103 -5.43 -21.72 -30.97
CA ILE A 103 -6.12 -20.67 -31.74
C ILE A 103 -5.11 -19.63 -32.21
N SER A 104 -4.93 -19.47 -33.53
CA SER A 104 -4.11 -18.43 -34.15
C SER A 104 -4.97 -17.54 -35.04
N LEU A 105 -5.10 -16.26 -34.69
CA LEU A 105 -5.95 -15.29 -35.39
C LEU A 105 -5.13 -14.03 -35.75
N GLY A 106 -5.01 -13.72 -37.04
CA GLY A 106 -4.26 -12.57 -37.56
C GLY A 106 -2.97 -12.98 -38.25
N ALA A 107 -2.60 -12.30 -39.33
CA ALA A 107 -1.51 -12.74 -40.21
C ALA A 107 -0.19 -12.98 -39.45
N HIS A 108 0.50 -14.07 -39.81
CA HIS A 108 1.72 -14.56 -39.15
C HIS A 108 1.60 -14.91 -37.65
N SER A 109 0.39 -15.04 -37.09
CA SER A 109 0.21 -15.54 -35.72
C SER A 109 0.55 -17.03 -35.61
N THR A 110 1.15 -17.41 -34.49
CA THR A 110 1.64 -18.77 -34.25
C THR A 110 1.25 -19.26 -32.85
N SER A 111 0.63 -20.43 -32.79
CA SER A 111 0.20 -21.11 -31.57
C SER A 111 0.70 -22.56 -31.61
N THR A 112 1.65 -22.88 -30.74
CA THR A 112 2.35 -24.17 -30.75
C THR A 112 2.12 -25.02 -29.50
N GLY A 113 1.56 -24.45 -28.43
CA GLY A 113 1.20 -25.17 -27.21
C GLY A 113 -0.26 -25.63 -27.20
N GLU A 114 -0.57 -26.65 -26.41
CA GLU A 114 -1.96 -27.08 -26.18
C GLU A 114 -2.77 -25.97 -25.49
N GLY A 115 -4.01 -25.77 -25.94
CA GLY A 115 -4.93 -24.78 -25.33
C GLY A 115 -4.44 -23.33 -25.43
N THR A 116 -3.61 -23.02 -26.42
CA THR A 116 -3.04 -21.67 -26.61
C THR A 116 -3.93 -20.75 -27.43
N ALA A 117 -3.75 -19.44 -27.25
CA ALA A 117 -4.38 -18.42 -28.09
C ALA A 117 -3.38 -17.32 -28.49
N ALA A 118 -3.08 -17.20 -29.78
CA ALA A 118 -2.29 -16.11 -30.36
C ALA A 118 -3.19 -15.25 -31.26
N ILE A 119 -3.48 -14.02 -30.85
CA ILE A 119 -4.45 -13.13 -31.49
C ILE A 119 -3.81 -11.78 -31.81
N GLY A 120 -3.58 -11.51 -33.09
CA GLY A 120 -2.97 -10.30 -33.63
C GLY A 120 -1.92 -10.59 -34.69
N TYR A 121 -1.40 -9.54 -35.32
CA TYR A 121 -0.33 -9.69 -36.31
C TYR A 121 0.97 -10.13 -35.63
N GLY A 122 1.55 -11.25 -36.09
CA GLY A 122 2.85 -11.75 -35.62
C GLY A 122 2.89 -12.19 -34.15
N THR A 123 1.74 -12.49 -33.53
CA THR A 123 1.72 -13.00 -32.14
C THR A 123 2.25 -14.42 -32.03
N VAL A 124 2.85 -14.75 -30.88
CA VAL A 124 3.34 -16.10 -30.58
C VAL A 124 2.83 -16.57 -29.21
N ALA A 125 2.02 -17.62 -29.19
CA ALA A 125 1.65 -18.37 -27.99
C ALA A 125 2.35 -19.74 -28.01
N GLY A 126 3.52 -19.80 -27.36
CA GLY A 126 4.54 -20.83 -27.62
C GLY A 126 4.40 -22.12 -26.82
N SER A 127 3.69 -22.07 -25.68
CA SER A 127 3.68 -23.14 -24.67
C SER A 127 2.28 -23.38 -24.11
N THR A 128 2.04 -24.52 -23.47
CA THR A 128 0.72 -24.93 -22.96
C THR A 128 0.03 -23.83 -22.15
N ASN A 129 -1.27 -23.63 -22.39
CA ASN A 129 -2.13 -22.62 -21.76
C ASN A 129 -1.67 -21.17 -21.92
N SER A 130 -0.74 -20.87 -22.84
CA SER A 130 -0.27 -19.50 -23.06
C SER A 130 -1.25 -18.68 -23.91
N THR A 131 -1.35 -17.39 -23.60
CA THR A 131 -2.21 -16.44 -24.33
C THR A 131 -1.40 -15.22 -24.76
N ALA A 132 -1.33 -14.95 -26.06
CA ALA A 132 -0.71 -13.76 -26.65
C ALA A 132 -1.75 -12.93 -27.41
N LEU A 133 -1.92 -11.66 -27.06
CA LEU A 133 -2.91 -10.74 -27.67
C LEU A 133 -2.26 -9.39 -27.99
N GLY A 134 -2.16 -9.01 -29.26
CA GLY A 134 -1.65 -7.71 -29.70
C GLY A 134 -0.70 -7.77 -30.91
N TYR A 135 -0.02 -6.68 -31.23
CA TYR A 135 0.98 -6.65 -32.32
C TYR A 135 2.33 -7.21 -31.82
N PHE A 136 2.80 -8.32 -32.37
CA PHE A 136 4.02 -9.03 -31.91
C PHE A 136 4.04 -9.35 -30.40
N ALA A 137 2.89 -9.63 -29.78
CA ALA A 137 2.86 -10.14 -28.41
C ALA A 137 3.40 -11.57 -28.36
N GLN A 138 4.23 -11.90 -27.36
CA GLN A 138 4.84 -13.21 -27.22
C GLN A 138 4.63 -13.77 -25.80
N ALA A 139 3.89 -14.87 -25.70
CA ALA A 139 3.68 -15.67 -24.51
C ALA A 139 4.31 -17.04 -24.72
N SER A 140 5.62 -17.15 -24.50
CA SER A 140 6.37 -18.39 -24.77
C SER A 140 6.47 -19.33 -23.56
N GLY A 141 6.14 -18.86 -22.36
CA GLY A 141 6.15 -19.68 -21.14
C GLY A 141 4.86 -20.48 -20.94
N GLU A 142 4.92 -21.58 -20.20
CA GLU A 142 3.72 -22.31 -19.77
C GLU A 142 2.83 -21.42 -18.90
N ASN A 143 1.50 -21.48 -19.09
CA ASN A 143 0.52 -20.66 -18.36
C ASN A 143 0.80 -19.14 -18.43
N SER A 144 1.54 -18.69 -19.44
CA SER A 144 1.95 -17.28 -19.57
C SER A 144 0.92 -16.46 -20.33
N VAL A 145 0.85 -15.17 -20.01
CA VAL A 145 -0.10 -14.23 -20.63
C VAL A 145 0.65 -12.99 -21.10
N ALA A 146 0.57 -12.67 -22.39
CA ALA A 146 1.15 -11.48 -22.99
C ALA A 146 0.06 -10.67 -23.71
N ILE A 147 -0.34 -9.53 -23.15
CA ILE A 147 -1.40 -8.67 -23.69
C ILE A 147 -0.81 -7.28 -23.94
N GLY A 148 -0.70 -6.90 -25.22
CA GLY A 148 -0.18 -5.60 -25.65
C GLY A 148 0.91 -5.73 -26.71
N ALA A 149 1.14 -4.63 -27.45
CA ALA A 149 2.14 -4.65 -28.51
C ALA A 149 3.55 -4.90 -27.96
N ASN A 150 4.26 -5.91 -28.49
CA ASN A 150 5.60 -6.32 -28.05
C ASN A 150 5.71 -6.71 -26.56
N SER A 151 4.62 -7.10 -25.89
CA SER A 151 4.70 -7.64 -24.53
C SER A 151 5.35 -9.04 -24.56
N LEU A 152 6.25 -9.32 -23.62
CA LEU A 152 7.00 -10.58 -23.56
C LEU A 152 6.74 -11.33 -22.24
N ALA A 153 6.09 -12.48 -22.30
CA ALA A 153 5.89 -13.40 -21.18
C ALA A 153 6.60 -14.73 -21.50
N ASN A 154 7.93 -14.73 -21.47
CA ASN A 154 8.74 -15.86 -21.94
C ASN A 154 8.97 -16.97 -20.91
N GLY A 155 8.90 -16.66 -19.61
CA GLY A 155 8.96 -17.65 -18.54
C GLY A 155 7.58 -18.14 -18.11
N ALA A 156 7.55 -19.32 -17.47
CA ALA A 156 6.32 -19.92 -16.95
C ALA A 156 5.61 -19.00 -15.94
N ASN A 157 4.28 -18.99 -15.98
CA ASN A 157 3.38 -18.20 -15.14
C ASN A 157 3.63 -16.67 -15.21
N ASN A 158 4.34 -16.17 -16.23
CA ASN A 158 4.53 -14.74 -16.39
C ASN A 158 3.29 -14.09 -16.99
N ILE A 159 2.96 -12.89 -16.50
CA ILE A 159 1.85 -12.08 -16.99
C ILE A 159 2.41 -10.71 -17.40
N ALA A 160 2.39 -10.40 -18.69
CA ALA A 160 2.86 -9.15 -19.27
C ALA A 160 1.68 -8.39 -19.89
N ILE A 161 1.24 -7.31 -19.26
CA ILE A 161 0.10 -6.50 -19.71
C ILE A 161 0.57 -5.08 -20.00
N GLY A 162 0.65 -4.72 -21.28
CA GLY A 162 1.05 -3.39 -21.76
C GLY A 162 2.10 -3.43 -22.86
N ASN A 163 2.28 -2.31 -23.57
CA ASN A 163 3.29 -2.20 -24.62
C ASN A 163 4.71 -2.41 -24.04
N ASN A 164 5.49 -3.33 -24.60
CA ASN A 164 6.84 -3.68 -24.10
C ASN A 164 6.88 -4.13 -22.63
N ALA A 165 5.77 -4.64 -22.05
CA ALA A 165 5.76 -5.17 -20.69
C ALA A 165 6.65 -6.43 -20.56
N CYS A 166 7.29 -6.61 -19.39
CA CYS A 166 8.17 -7.73 -19.04
C CYS A 166 9.36 -7.96 -19.99
N LYS A 167 9.75 -6.97 -20.80
CA LYS A 167 10.79 -7.14 -21.85
C LYS A 167 12.14 -7.67 -21.34
N GLY A 168 12.49 -7.41 -20.08
CA GLY A 168 13.73 -7.88 -19.46
C GLY A 168 13.63 -9.24 -18.77
N VAL A 169 12.43 -9.82 -18.64
CA VAL A 169 12.18 -11.01 -17.82
C VAL A 169 12.53 -12.29 -18.58
N THR A 170 13.37 -13.12 -17.99
CA THR A 170 13.71 -14.48 -18.45
C THR A 170 13.35 -15.57 -17.44
N GLY A 171 13.14 -15.20 -16.17
CA GLY A 171 12.66 -16.08 -15.11
C GLY A 171 11.15 -16.28 -15.10
N THR A 172 10.60 -16.85 -14.04
CA THR A 172 9.19 -17.28 -13.94
C THR A 172 8.42 -16.52 -12.86
N ASN A 173 7.09 -16.65 -12.83
CA ASN A 173 6.21 -16.08 -11.81
C ASN A 173 6.24 -14.53 -11.71
N LYS A 174 6.45 -13.81 -12.83
CA LYS A 174 6.48 -12.34 -12.85
C LYS A 174 5.22 -11.76 -13.48
N THR A 175 4.60 -10.79 -12.81
CA THR A 175 3.50 -10.00 -13.37
C THR A 175 3.97 -8.57 -13.64
N CYS A 176 4.00 -8.12 -14.90
CA CYS A 176 4.30 -6.73 -15.27
C CYS A 176 3.06 -6.07 -15.87
N ILE A 177 2.60 -4.98 -15.27
CA ILE A 177 1.39 -4.24 -15.70
C ILE A 177 1.78 -2.80 -16.03
N GLY A 178 1.58 -2.39 -17.27
CA GLY A 178 1.89 -1.05 -17.79
C GLY A 178 2.91 -1.05 -18.93
N ALA A 179 3.01 0.06 -19.65
CA ALA A 179 3.97 0.21 -20.74
C ALA A 179 5.42 0.23 -20.21
N ASN A 180 6.30 -0.56 -20.82
CA ASN A 180 7.69 -0.75 -20.38
C ASN A 180 7.83 -1.20 -18.91
N SER A 181 6.82 -1.87 -18.36
CA SER A 181 6.84 -2.39 -17.00
C SER A 181 7.75 -3.63 -16.88
N GLY A 182 8.18 -3.92 -15.65
CA GLY A 182 9.03 -5.06 -15.33
C GLY A 182 10.48 -4.69 -15.00
N PRO A 183 11.26 -5.66 -14.53
CA PRO A 183 12.64 -5.46 -14.12
C PRO A 183 13.58 -5.23 -15.32
N SER A 184 14.74 -4.66 -15.04
CA SER A 184 15.81 -4.52 -16.04
C SER A 184 16.36 -5.89 -16.43
N SER A 185 16.67 -6.04 -17.72
CA SER A 185 17.24 -7.26 -18.29
C SER A 185 18.49 -7.69 -17.52
N GLY A 186 18.57 -8.97 -17.15
CA GLY A 186 19.71 -9.56 -16.45
C GLY A 186 19.80 -9.24 -14.95
N SER A 187 18.86 -8.47 -14.38
CA SER A 187 18.77 -8.34 -12.92
C SER A 187 18.27 -9.64 -12.28
N ASP A 188 18.59 -9.88 -11.01
CA ASP A 188 18.13 -11.07 -10.27
C ASP A 188 16.60 -11.19 -10.31
N TRP A 189 15.89 -10.08 -10.20
CA TRP A 189 14.42 -10.04 -10.29
C TRP A 189 13.87 -10.41 -11.66
N ALA A 190 14.70 -10.30 -12.70
CA ALA A 190 14.33 -10.66 -14.05
C ALA A 190 14.61 -12.12 -14.37
N THR A 191 15.55 -12.77 -13.68
CA THR A 191 16.06 -14.11 -14.00
C THR A 191 15.59 -15.20 -13.02
N ASP A 192 15.20 -14.84 -11.80
CA ASP A 192 14.77 -15.80 -10.78
C ASP A 192 13.33 -16.30 -10.98
N ASP A 193 12.90 -17.21 -10.11
CA ASP A 193 11.59 -17.87 -10.10
C ASP A 193 10.64 -17.33 -9.01
N VAL A 194 11.01 -16.27 -8.30
CA VAL A 194 10.23 -15.74 -7.18
C VAL A 194 9.05 -14.90 -7.66
N GLU A 195 7.87 -15.14 -7.10
CA GLU A 195 6.65 -14.42 -7.46
C GLU A 195 6.75 -12.92 -7.18
N ARG A 196 6.55 -12.08 -8.21
CA ARG A 196 6.60 -10.61 -8.08
C ARG A 196 5.64 -9.90 -9.03
N VAL A 197 5.11 -8.77 -8.58
CA VAL A 197 4.24 -7.87 -9.37
C VAL A 197 4.92 -6.50 -9.55
N PHE A 198 5.10 -6.08 -10.79
CA PHE A 198 5.63 -4.78 -11.22
C PHE A 198 4.51 -3.98 -11.87
N ILE A 199 4.13 -2.83 -11.30
CA ILE A 199 3.04 -1.98 -11.82
C ILE A 199 3.58 -0.61 -12.21
N GLY A 200 3.54 -0.27 -13.50
CA GLY A 200 4.04 0.99 -14.06
C GLY A 200 5.32 0.82 -14.88
N GLY A 201 5.63 1.83 -15.70
CA GLY A 201 6.84 1.83 -16.53
C GLY A 201 8.13 2.11 -15.75
N LYS A 202 9.27 2.13 -16.47
CA LYS A 202 10.57 2.48 -15.89
C LYS A 202 10.59 3.91 -15.32
N PRO A 203 11.06 4.15 -14.08
CA PRO A 203 11.23 5.49 -13.52
C PRO A 203 12.31 6.26 -14.28
N LYS A 204 12.03 7.55 -14.54
CA LYS A 204 13.04 8.48 -15.08
C LYS A 204 14.10 8.92 -14.07
N PHE A 205 13.93 8.57 -12.79
CA PHE A 205 14.82 8.99 -11.70
C PHE A 205 16.11 8.17 -11.62
N ASN A 206 16.05 6.87 -11.92
CA ASN A 206 17.19 5.96 -11.78
C ASN A 206 17.21 4.80 -12.79
N ASP A 207 16.35 4.82 -13.82
CA ASP A 207 16.17 3.72 -14.77
C ASP A 207 15.78 2.35 -14.13
N GLY A 208 15.15 2.38 -12.94
CA GLY A 208 14.64 1.20 -12.21
C GLY A 208 13.31 0.63 -12.72
N ALA A 209 12.48 0.01 -11.87
CA ALA A 209 11.19 -0.59 -12.26
C ALA A 209 9.99 -0.07 -11.42
N ALA A 210 8.93 0.43 -12.09
CA ALA A 210 7.53 0.61 -11.64
C ALA A 210 7.14 1.64 -10.53
N VAL A 211 5.85 2.03 -10.49
CA VAL A 211 5.19 3.17 -9.78
C VAL A 211 4.77 2.88 -8.33
N LEU A 212 4.54 1.61 -7.98
CA LEU A 212 4.57 1.12 -6.59
C LEU A 212 5.91 0.41 -6.42
N GLU A 213 6.82 0.99 -5.64
CA GLU A 213 8.14 0.42 -5.39
C GLU A 213 8.17 -0.20 -3.99
N VAL A 214 8.30 -1.53 -3.86
CA VAL A 214 8.59 -2.18 -2.57
C VAL A 214 10.10 -2.37 -2.48
N HIS A 215 10.77 -1.58 -1.65
CA HIS A 215 12.20 -1.65 -1.38
C HIS A 215 12.42 -2.72 -0.32
N ASN A 216 13.32 -3.67 -0.56
CA ASN A 216 13.88 -4.54 0.48
C ASN A 216 15.41 -4.48 0.30
N ASP A 217 16.08 -3.62 1.05
CA ASP A 217 17.51 -3.30 0.90
C ASP A 217 18.26 -3.55 2.23
N SER A 218 19.48 -4.08 2.13
CA SER A 218 20.41 -4.31 3.26
C SER A 218 21.41 -3.15 3.44
N LYS A 219 21.33 -2.12 2.59
CA LYS A 219 22.21 -0.95 2.62
C LYS A 219 21.60 0.22 3.41
N LYS A 220 22.43 0.77 4.30
CA LYS A 220 22.14 1.96 5.09
C LYS A 220 21.99 3.18 4.18
N ARG A 221 20.79 3.77 4.10
CA ARG A 221 20.58 5.06 3.40
C ARG A 221 20.45 6.19 4.42
N ILE A 222 21.06 7.33 4.10
CA ILE A 222 21.05 8.56 4.92
C ILE A 222 19.93 9.45 4.39
N TYR A 223 18.94 9.77 5.21
CA TYR A 223 17.93 10.79 4.89
C TYR A 223 18.33 12.15 5.49
N ARG A 224 17.55 13.22 5.18
CA ARG A 224 17.88 14.65 5.44
C ARG A 224 18.25 15.01 6.89
N ASP A 225 18.11 14.11 7.85
CA ASP A 225 18.52 14.30 9.25
C ASP A 225 19.89 13.67 9.59
N GLY A 226 20.58 13.06 8.62
CA GLY A 226 21.91 12.46 8.81
C GLY A 226 21.89 11.06 9.42
N LYS A 227 20.73 10.45 9.69
CA LYS A 227 20.65 9.11 10.29
C LYS A 227 20.45 8.00 9.25
N GLN A 228 21.02 6.84 9.56
CA GLN A 228 21.08 5.65 8.71
C GLN A 228 20.04 4.61 9.15
N HIS A 229 19.14 4.21 8.24
CA HIS A 229 18.19 3.11 8.47
C HIS A 229 18.33 2.01 7.42
N VAL A 230 18.04 0.76 7.81
CA VAL A 230 18.02 -0.46 6.98
C VAL A 230 16.67 -1.14 7.18
N ASP A 231 15.66 -0.73 6.43
CA ASP A 231 14.33 -1.34 6.49
C ASP A 231 13.64 -1.31 5.12
N SER A 232 12.67 -2.23 4.95
CA SER A 232 11.85 -2.30 3.75
C SER A 232 11.01 -1.04 3.59
N THR A 233 11.11 -0.35 2.45
CA THR A 233 10.44 0.94 2.20
C THR A 233 9.46 0.80 1.04
N VAL A 234 8.19 1.15 1.22
CA VAL A 234 7.24 1.25 0.09
C VAL A 234 7.21 2.70 -0.38
N VAL A 235 7.65 2.96 -1.62
CA VAL A 235 7.56 4.30 -2.24
C VAL A 235 6.35 4.33 -3.17
N VAL A 236 5.41 5.21 -2.83
CA VAL A 236 4.23 5.50 -3.64
C VAL A 236 4.40 6.89 -4.23
N ASN A 237 4.65 6.99 -5.54
CA ASN A 237 4.84 8.26 -6.23
C ASN A 237 3.50 8.97 -6.57
N GLY A 238 2.46 8.75 -5.75
CA GLY A 238 1.10 9.28 -5.92
C GLY A 238 0.34 9.33 -4.58
N ASN A 239 -0.95 9.70 -4.61
CA ASN A 239 -1.76 9.78 -3.39
C ASN A 239 -2.08 8.36 -2.85
N LEU A 240 -1.52 8.02 -1.69
CA LEU A 240 -1.92 6.84 -0.92
C LEU A 240 -3.02 7.23 0.07
N LEU A 241 -4.28 6.90 -0.24
CA LEU A 241 -5.40 7.13 0.69
C LEU A 241 -5.48 5.96 1.68
N VAL A 242 -4.87 6.11 2.85
CA VAL A 242 -5.03 5.17 3.96
C VAL A 242 -6.20 5.63 4.82
N LYS A 243 -7.25 4.82 4.95
CA LYS A 243 -8.42 5.14 5.79
C LYS A 243 -8.29 4.71 7.26
N GLY A 244 -7.13 4.16 7.63
CA GLY A 244 -6.82 3.62 8.96
C GLY A 244 -5.36 3.90 9.35
N PHE A 245 -4.90 3.35 10.48
CA PHE A 245 -3.54 3.57 10.96
C PHE A 245 -2.48 2.88 10.08
N VAL A 246 -1.35 3.55 9.88
CA VAL A 246 -0.14 2.93 9.32
C VAL A 246 0.84 2.67 10.45
N PHE A 247 1.31 1.43 10.59
CA PHE A 247 2.38 1.07 11.52
C PHE A 247 3.65 0.75 10.73
N SER A 248 4.79 1.25 11.17
CA SER A 248 6.11 0.82 10.67
C SER A 248 6.96 0.35 11.84
N THR A 249 7.48 -0.87 11.75
CA THR A 249 8.50 -1.38 12.66
C THR A 249 9.86 -1.11 12.05
N LEU A 250 10.72 -0.38 12.76
CA LEU A 250 12.11 -0.20 12.38
C LEU A 250 12.96 -1.11 13.26
N TRP A 251 13.67 -2.06 12.65
CA TRP A 251 14.54 -2.97 13.39
C TRP A 251 15.88 -2.28 13.71
N SER A 252 16.21 -2.15 14.99
CA SER A 252 17.54 -1.69 15.42
C SER A 252 18.37 -2.85 15.93
N LYS A 253 19.46 -3.19 15.22
CA LYS A 253 20.32 -4.32 15.61
C LYS A 253 21.02 -4.02 16.95
N GLY A 254 20.52 -4.61 18.04
CA GLY A 254 21.08 -4.51 19.39
C GLY A 254 20.29 -3.65 20.38
N GLU A 255 19.21 -3.01 19.94
CA GLU A 255 18.23 -2.32 20.81
C GLU A 255 16.80 -2.79 20.48
N LYS A 256 15.85 -2.54 21.38
CA LYS A 256 14.44 -2.95 21.19
C LYS A 256 13.85 -2.33 19.92
N ASP A 257 13.05 -3.10 19.18
CA ASP A 257 12.37 -2.64 17.96
C ASP A 257 11.65 -1.31 18.18
N ILE A 258 11.86 -0.35 17.26
CA ILE A 258 11.20 0.95 17.31
C ILE A 258 9.91 0.83 16.50
N LEU A 259 8.77 0.90 17.18
CA LEU A 259 7.46 0.93 16.54
C LEU A 259 7.03 2.38 16.35
N ALA A 260 6.97 2.84 15.10
CA ALA A 260 6.45 4.16 14.75
C ALA A 260 5.00 4.01 14.26
N PHE A 261 4.11 4.81 14.86
CA PHE A 261 2.70 4.90 14.47
C PHE A 261 2.51 6.19 13.68
N TYR A 262 1.92 6.08 12.49
CA TYR A 262 1.43 7.22 11.75
C TYR A 262 -0.10 7.21 11.79
N GLY A 263 -0.67 8.27 12.35
CA GLY A 263 -2.10 8.47 12.48
C GLY A 263 -2.52 9.76 11.77
N HIS A 264 -3.82 9.90 11.54
CA HIS A 264 -4.42 11.12 11.00
C HIS A 264 -4.84 12.04 12.15
N ASP A 265 -4.34 13.28 12.16
CA ASP A 265 -4.98 14.41 12.84
C ASP A 265 -5.43 15.42 11.76
N GLY A 266 -6.74 15.46 11.49
CA GLY A 266 -7.29 16.16 10.33
C GLY A 266 -6.80 15.59 8.98
N ASP A 267 -6.43 16.48 8.04
CA ASP A 267 -6.01 16.12 6.67
C ASP A 267 -4.51 15.79 6.54
N GLN A 268 -3.77 15.74 7.65
CA GLN A 268 -2.33 15.49 7.65
C GLN A 268 -1.96 14.19 8.39
N MET A 269 -0.94 13.52 7.88
CA MET A 269 -0.31 12.37 8.51
C MET A 269 0.69 12.86 9.56
N GLU A 270 0.49 12.48 10.82
CA GLU A 270 1.36 12.87 11.94
C GLU A 270 2.11 11.68 12.54
N TYR A 271 3.32 11.95 13.02
CA TYR A 271 4.19 10.98 13.69
C TYR A 271 3.85 10.88 15.18
N PHE A 272 3.43 9.70 15.64
CA PHE A 272 3.16 9.44 17.05
C PHE A 272 4.36 8.71 17.69
N ASN A 273 5.15 9.45 18.50
CA ASN A 273 6.27 8.89 19.25
C ASN A 273 5.79 8.20 20.52
N VAL A 274 5.73 6.86 20.52
CA VAL A 274 5.43 6.08 21.74
C VAL A 274 6.72 5.87 22.51
N SER A 275 7.24 6.94 23.12
CA SER A 275 8.37 6.79 24.03
C SER A 275 7.96 5.93 25.24
N ASN A 276 8.87 5.09 25.73
CA ASN A 276 8.65 4.20 26.89
C ASN A 276 8.16 4.91 28.18
N ALA A 277 8.10 6.24 28.20
CA ALA A 277 7.62 7.05 29.32
C ALA A 277 6.13 7.42 29.24
N SER A 278 5.48 7.31 28.08
CA SER A 278 4.09 7.71 27.85
C SER A 278 3.26 6.48 27.48
N GLY A 279 2.72 5.83 28.50
CA GLY A 279 1.98 4.56 28.41
C GLY A 279 0.65 4.65 27.67
N SER A 280 0.67 4.76 26.34
CA SER A 280 -0.54 4.68 25.52
C SER A 280 -0.22 4.29 24.08
N LEU A 281 -0.37 3.00 23.74
CA LEU A 281 -1.57 2.47 23.06
C LEU A 281 -1.43 0.97 22.71
N MET A 282 -0.22 0.42 22.61
CA MET A 282 0.00 -1.02 22.35
C MET A 282 1.31 -1.47 23.00
N ARG A 283 1.33 -2.62 23.68
CA ARG A 283 2.54 -3.22 24.28
C ARG A 283 2.90 -4.51 23.52
N TYR A 284 4.13 -4.60 23.03
CA TYR A 284 4.65 -5.79 22.34
C TYR A 284 5.00 -6.87 23.37
N TYR A 285 4.43 -8.07 23.20
CA TYR A 285 4.78 -9.26 23.97
C TYR A 285 5.37 -10.29 23.00
N GLY A 286 6.58 -10.77 23.27
CA GLY A 286 7.25 -11.77 22.44
C GLY A 286 7.84 -12.90 23.26
N GLU A 287 7.35 -14.11 23.03
CA GLU A 287 8.14 -15.34 23.12
C GLU A 287 8.10 -15.99 21.73
N SER A 288 9.24 -16.53 21.29
CA SER A 288 9.29 -17.44 20.12
C SER A 288 8.88 -16.85 18.76
N GLY A 289 9.33 -15.63 18.44
CA GLY A 289 9.30 -15.11 17.06
C GLY A 289 7.91 -14.72 16.51
N HIS A 290 6.86 -14.81 17.32
CA HIS A 290 5.52 -14.35 16.97
C HIS A 290 4.99 -13.41 18.05
N GLY A 291 5.32 -12.12 17.93
CA GLY A 291 4.74 -11.10 18.78
C GLY A 291 3.28 -10.83 18.40
N TYR A 292 2.38 -10.79 19.37
CA TYR A 292 1.01 -10.35 19.20
C TYR A 292 0.78 -9.08 20.02
N TYR A 293 0.01 -8.16 19.44
CA TYR A 293 -0.33 -6.90 20.10
C TYR A 293 -1.55 -7.11 21.00
N LYS A 294 -1.41 -6.78 22.29
CA LYS A 294 -2.54 -6.56 23.19
C LYS A 294 -2.69 -5.07 23.43
N ASN A 295 -3.94 -4.60 23.42
CA ASN A 295 -4.28 -3.30 24.00
C ASN A 295 -3.67 -3.26 25.41
N ALA A 296 -2.90 -2.22 25.72
CA ALA A 296 -2.47 -1.98 27.08
C ALA A 296 -3.75 -1.68 27.88
N GLU A 297 -4.17 -2.66 28.69
CA GLU A 297 -5.34 -2.69 29.58
C GLU A 297 -6.22 -1.43 29.50
N GLU A 298 -7.42 -1.58 28.91
CA GLU A 298 -8.53 -0.65 29.11
C GLU A 298 -8.64 -0.33 30.61
N GLY A 299 -8.26 0.89 31.02
CA GLY A 299 -8.57 1.36 32.37
C GLY A 299 -7.54 2.22 33.11
N LYS A 300 -6.35 2.54 32.58
CA LYS A 300 -5.43 3.46 33.29
C LYS A 300 -4.84 4.54 32.40
N PHE A 301 -5.58 5.63 32.28
CA PHE A 301 -5.05 6.93 31.86
C PHE A 301 -3.96 7.34 32.85
N ASN A 302 -2.68 7.22 32.47
CA ASN A 302 -1.56 7.50 33.37
C ASN A 302 -1.29 9.00 33.39
N VAL A 303 -2.09 9.74 34.16
CA VAL A 303 -1.76 11.11 34.56
C VAL A 303 -0.64 11.04 35.60
N GLY A 304 0.57 11.44 35.24
CA GLY A 304 1.64 11.63 36.22
C GLY A 304 1.21 12.65 37.27
N SER A 305 1.93 12.69 38.40
CA SER A 305 1.55 13.51 39.56
C SER A 305 1.19 14.97 39.22
N TRP A 306 1.84 15.53 38.18
CA TRP A 306 1.69 16.90 37.69
C TRP A 306 0.60 17.13 36.63
N GLY A 307 -0.15 16.12 36.21
CA GLY A 307 -1.27 16.26 35.25
C GLY A 307 -0.91 16.71 33.83
N TRP A 308 0.33 17.14 33.57
CA TRP A 308 0.84 17.52 32.24
C TRP A 308 1.58 16.37 31.55
N SER A 309 1.96 15.30 32.27
CA SER A 309 2.84 14.26 31.70
C SER A 309 2.20 13.41 30.59
N SER A 310 0.92 13.62 30.29
CA SER A 310 0.18 13.02 29.17
C SER A 310 -0.05 14.00 28.01
N GLY A 311 0.58 15.18 28.02
CA GLY A 311 0.68 16.11 26.89
C GLY A 311 -0.58 16.89 26.53
N SER A 312 -1.76 16.51 27.03
CA SER A 312 -3.05 17.12 26.62
C SER A 312 -3.83 17.71 27.80
N SER A 313 -4.10 19.02 27.74
CA SER A 313 -4.81 19.80 28.78
C SER A 313 -6.13 20.39 28.28
N ASP A 314 -6.78 19.76 27.29
CA ASP A 314 -8.01 20.22 26.63
C ASP A 314 -9.26 20.09 27.52
N LYS A 315 -10.20 21.05 27.42
CA LYS A 315 -11.47 21.06 28.16
C LYS A 315 -12.34 19.83 27.85
N ARG A 316 -12.30 19.31 26.62
CA ARG A 316 -13.06 18.13 26.17
C ARG A 316 -12.63 16.85 26.89
N LEU A 317 -11.43 16.84 27.49
CA LEU A 317 -10.86 15.68 28.18
C LEU A 317 -11.06 15.74 29.71
N LYS A 318 -11.79 16.73 30.22
CA LYS A 318 -11.89 17.01 31.67
C LYS A 318 -13.32 17.21 32.12
N TYR A 319 -13.70 16.53 33.20
CA TYR A 319 -14.91 16.88 33.95
C TYR A 319 -14.58 18.07 34.88
N ILE A 320 -15.19 19.23 34.61
CA ILE A 320 -14.95 20.46 35.38
C ILE A 320 -16.11 20.63 36.38
N SER A 321 -15.79 20.58 37.67
CA SER A 321 -16.76 20.72 38.77
C SER A 321 -16.83 22.13 39.38
N GLY A 322 -15.96 23.06 38.95
CA GLY A 322 -15.91 24.45 39.45
C GLY A 322 -14.51 25.04 39.43
N GLU A 323 -14.37 26.31 39.83
CA GLU A 323 -13.08 26.97 40.02
C GLU A 323 -12.49 26.66 41.40
N ASN A 324 -11.15 26.55 41.48
CA ASN A 324 -10.46 26.41 42.76
C ASN A 324 -10.17 27.80 43.36
N ASN A 325 -10.83 28.11 44.48
CA ASN A 325 -10.74 29.40 45.16
C ASN A 325 -9.83 29.38 46.41
N SER A 326 -9.05 28.31 46.63
CA SER A 326 -8.06 28.30 47.71
C SER A 326 -7.05 29.43 47.46
N GLY A 327 -6.81 30.28 48.46
CA GLY A 327 -6.04 31.52 48.29
C GLY A 327 -5.29 31.93 49.57
N LEU A 328 -5.25 33.24 49.85
CA LEU A 328 -4.36 33.81 50.87
C LEU A 328 -4.58 33.24 52.28
N GLU A 329 -5.82 32.99 52.68
CA GLU A 329 -6.13 32.48 54.03
C GLU A 329 -5.53 31.11 54.32
N LYS A 330 -5.57 30.19 53.34
CA LYS A 330 -4.99 28.85 53.50
C LYS A 330 -3.46 28.90 53.45
N ILE A 331 -2.90 29.72 52.55
CA ILE A 331 -1.44 29.90 52.45
C ILE A 331 -0.85 30.46 53.75
N ARG A 332 -1.53 31.40 54.43
CA ARG A 332 -1.10 31.96 55.71
C ARG A 332 -0.97 30.94 56.84
N GLN A 333 -1.71 29.84 56.77
CA GLN A 333 -1.70 28.79 57.79
C GLN A 333 -0.55 27.79 57.59
N LEU A 334 0.12 27.82 56.43
CA LEU A 334 1.21 26.91 56.10
C LEU A 334 2.44 27.19 56.95
N LYS A 335 3.04 26.12 57.48
CA LYS A 335 4.33 26.16 58.15
C LYS A 335 5.40 25.59 57.23
N VAL A 336 6.47 26.35 57.04
CA VAL A 336 7.63 25.94 56.26
C VAL A 336 8.75 25.54 57.21
N PHE A 337 9.37 24.41 56.93
CA PHE A 337 10.41 23.81 57.78
C PHE A 337 11.69 23.60 56.97
N ASN A 338 12.82 23.80 57.63
CA ASN A 338 14.11 23.32 57.17
C ASN A 338 14.30 21.89 57.72
N TYR A 339 14.61 20.93 56.86
CA TYR A 339 14.77 19.55 57.27
C TYR A 339 15.85 18.83 56.45
N THR A 340 16.35 17.72 57.00
CA THR A 340 17.19 16.75 56.30
C THR A 340 16.51 15.38 56.37
N PHE A 341 16.70 14.55 55.37
CA PHE A 341 16.12 13.20 55.40
C PHE A 341 16.90 12.29 56.33
N LYS A 342 16.20 11.58 57.22
CA LYS A 342 16.83 10.66 58.20
C LYS A 342 17.71 9.58 57.57
N LYS A 343 17.39 9.16 56.34
CA LYS A 343 18.15 8.15 55.58
C LYS A 343 19.18 8.76 54.63
N ASP A 344 19.24 10.08 54.51
CA ASP A 344 20.25 10.77 53.70
C ASP A 344 21.55 10.92 54.50
N LYS A 345 22.58 10.18 54.07
CA LYS A 345 23.90 10.20 54.72
C LYS A 345 24.65 11.51 54.47
N THR A 346 24.35 12.23 53.39
CA THR A 346 24.99 13.52 53.08
C THR A 346 24.35 14.69 53.83
N LYS A 347 23.24 14.44 54.55
CA LYS A 347 22.48 15.44 55.33
C LYS A 347 22.16 16.69 54.49
N THR A 348 21.72 16.48 53.25
CA THR A 348 21.38 17.55 52.33
C THR A 348 20.26 18.41 52.90
N PRO A 349 20.44 19.74 53.05
CA PRO A 349 19.38 20.63 53.53
C PRO A 349 18.24 20.74 52.52
N HIS A 350 17.01 20.65 53.01
CA HIS A 350 15.80 20.88 52.24
C HIS A 350 14.88 21.88 52.95
N VAL A 351 14.05 22.56 52.17
CA VAL A 351 13.00 23.45 52.65
C VAL A 351 11.68 22.94 52.12
N GLY A 352 10.67 22.83 52.98
CA GLY A 352 9.36 22.36 52.55
C GLY A 352 8.34 22.30 53.67
N VAL A 353 7.18 21.75 53.34
CA VAL A 353 6.06 21.54 54.26
C VAL A 353 6.04 20.10 54.75
N ILE A 354 5.54 19.88 55.96
CA ILE A 354 5.39 18.54 56.54
C ILE A 354 3.98 18.02 56.21
N ALA A 355 3.90 16.80 55.67
CA ALA A 355 2.66 16.23 55.13
C ALA A 355 1.51 16.20 56.15
N GLN A 356 1.80 15.93 57.42
CA GLN A 356 0.81 15.88 58.51
C GLN A 356 0.20 17.25 58.82
N ASP A 357 1.00 18.31 58.72
CA ASP A 357 0.52 19.68 58.95
C ASP A 357 -0.17 20.21 57.69
N LEU A 358 0.36 19.90 56.51
CA LEU A 358 -0.27 20.24 55.25
C LEU A 358 -1.67 19.64 55.13
N GLN A 359 -1.85 18.38 55.55
CA GLN A 359 -3.14 17.68 55.46
C GLN A 359 -4.27 18.39 56.22
N LYS A 360 -3.95 19.14 57.28
CA LYS A 360 -4.95 19.92 58.04
C LYS A 360 -5.50 21.11 57.25
N ILE A 361 -4.72 21.61 56.28
CA ILE A 361 -5.00 22.85 55.52
C ILE A 361 -5.46 22.49 54.10
N PHE A 362 -4.81 21.49 53.50
CA PHE A 362 -5.08 20.93 52.18
C PHE A 362 -5.21 19.40 52.29
N PRO A 363 -6.37 18.88 52.75
CA PRO A 363 -6.56 17.44 52.96
C PRO A 363 -6.41 16.63 51.66
N ASP A 364 -6.91 17.15 50.55
CA ASP A 364 -6.86 16.50 49.24
C ASP A 364 -5.45 16.47 48.63
N ALA A 365 -4.58 17.38 49.09
CA ALA A 365 -3.18 17.46 48.66
C ALA A 365 -2.29 16.40 49.31
N VAL A 366 -2.82 15.60 50.26
CA VAL A 366 -2.04 14.60 50.98
C VAL A 366 -2.67 13.22 50.85
N SER A 367 -1.90 12.28 50.32
CA SER A 367 -2.33 10.88 50.17
C SER A 367 -1.45 9.95 51.02
N LYS A 368 -2.00 8.81 51.43
CA LYS A 368 -1.24 7.79 52.17
C LYS A 368 -0.73 6.72 51.20
N GLY A 369 0.58 6.52 51.14
CA GLY A 369 1.21 5.46 50.37
C GLY A 369 0.95 4.07 50.96
N LYS A 370 1.16 3.04 50.14
CA LYS A 370 1.06 1.62 50.56
C LYS A 370 2.08 1.25 51.65
N ASP A 371 3.18 2.00 51.71
CA ASP A 371 4.24 1.94 52.73
C ASP A 371 3.86 2.64 54.04
N GLY A 372 2.64 3.19 54.14
CA GLY A 372 2.13 3.87 55.32
C GLY A 372 2.57 5.34 55.45
N PHE A 373 3.50 5.81 54.61
CA PHE A 373 3.97 7.20 54.63
C PHE A 373 3.02 8.13 53.86
N LEU A 374 2.88 9.37 54.36
CA LEU A 374 2.12 10.40 53.67
C LEU A 374 2.94 10.99 52.52
N ARG A 375 2.26 11.29 51.40
CA ARG A 375 2.82 11.86 50.18
C ARG A 375 2.06 13.15 49.85
N ILE A 376 2.81 14.16 49.43
CA ILE A 376 2.29 15.49 49.14
C ILE A 376 2.15 15.67 47.63
N ARG A 377 1.00 16.18 47.21
CA ARG A 377 0.68 16.68 45.88
C ARG A 377 0.79 18.21 45.93
N MET A 378 1.80 18.77 45.29
CA MET A 378 2.17 20.18 45.44
C MET A 378 1.27 21.15 44.65
N GLU A 379 0.49 20.62 43.71
CA GLU A 379 -0.33 21.33 42.74
C GLU A 379 -1.39 22.19 43.44
N ASP A 380 -2.09 21.63 44.43
CA ASP A 380 -3.13 22.34 45.18
C ASP A 380 -2.55 23.55 45.94
N MET A 381 -1.35 23.41 46.49
CA MET A 381 -0.65 24.51 47.18
C MET A 381 -0.15 25.55 46.18
N PHE A 382 0.42 25.12 45.06
CA PHE A 382 0.96 26.02 44.04
C PHE A 382 -0.13 26.94 43.46
N TYR A 383 -1.29 26.38 43.08
CA TYR A 383 -2.40 27.19 42.60
C TYR A 383 -3.01 28.07 43.70
N ALA A 384 -2.98 27.62 44.96
CA ALA A 384 -3.38 28.46 46.09
C ALA A 384 -2.43 29.65 46.31
N VAL A 385 -1.13 29.49 46.06
CA VAL A 385 -0.17 30.62 46.07
C VAL A 385 -0.48 31.60 44.94
N ILE A 386 -0.77 31.12 43.73
CA ILE A 386 -1.17 31.99 42.61
C ILE A 386 -2.41 32.82 42.96
N ASN A 387 -3.44 32.19 43.52
CA ASN A 387 -4.64 32.88 43.96
C ASN A 387 -4.35 33.88 45.09
N ALA A 388 -3.48 33.51 46.04
CA ALA A 388 -3.06 34.41 47.11
C ALA A 388 -2.33 35.66 46.58
N ILE A 389 -1.50 35.51 45.55
CA ILE A 389 -0.81 36.64 44.89
C ILE A 389 -1.83 37.57 44.23
N LYS A 390 -2.81 37.03 43.50
CA LYS A 390 -3.90 37.82 42.89
C LYS A 390 -4.70 38.61 43.94
N GLU A 391 -4.99 37.96 45.07
CA GLU A 391 -5.70 38.59 46.19
C GLU A 391 -4.87 39.71 46.84
N LEU A 392 -3.56 39.48 47.03
CA LEU A 392 -2.65 40.49 47.56
C LEU A 392 -2.50 41.69 46.63
N ASP A 393 -2.37 41.46 45.32
CA ASP A 393 -2.30 42.52 44.30
C ASP A 393 -3.55 43.42 44.32
N THR A 394 -4.73 42.81 44.44
CA THR A 394 -6.00 43.53 44.58
C THR A 394 -6.02 44.41 45.83
N ARG A 395 -5.56 43.88 46.98
CA ARG A 395 -5.49 44.64 48.25
C ARG A 395 -4.46 45.76 48.20
N ILE A 396 -3.28 45.52 47.61
CA ILE A 396 -2.22 46.52 47.45
C ILE A 396 -2.73 47.68 46.59
N THR A 397 -3.34 47.38 45.45
CA THR A 397 -3.92 48.41 44.56
C THR A 397 -4.97 49.26 45.27
N ALA A 398 -5.81 48.64 46.11
CA ALA A 398 -6.82 49.36 46.90
C ALA A 398 -6.17 50.29 47.95
N LEU A 399 -5.15 49.79 48.68
CA LEU A 399 -4.42 50.58 49.68
C LEU A 399 -3.61 51.72 49.06
N GLU A 400 -3.05 51.53 47.88
CA GLU A 400 -2.35 52.59 47.14
C GLU A 400 -3.31 53.73 46.75
N LYS A 401 -4.53 53.38 46.31
CA LYS A 401 -5.58 54.35 45.98
C LYS A 401 -6.03 55.13 47.22
N GLU A 402 -6.26 54.44 48.35
CA GLU A 402 -6.62 55.09 49.62
C GLU A 402 -5.52 56.04 50.10
N ASN A 403 -4.26 55.62 50.03
CA ASN A 403 -3.11 56.48 50.37
C ASN A 403 -3.01 57.73 49.48
N GLN A 404 -3.35 57.63 48.19
CA GLN A 404 -3.39 58.81 47.32
C GLN A 404 -4.47 59.79 47.76
N ILE A 405 -5.67 59.30 48.11
CA ILE A 405 -6.77 60.13 48.61
C ILE A 405 -6.37 60.84 49.92
N LEU A 406 -5.85 60.09 50.90
CA LEU A 406 -5.43 60.64 52.19
C LEU A 406 -4.29 61.68 52.05
N LYS A 407 -3.39 61.50 51.09
CA LYS A 407 -2.34 62.50 50.79
C LYS A 407 -2.93 63.81 50.27
N GLU A 408 -3.94 63.75 49.39
CA GLU A 408 -4.59 64.95 48.87
C GLU A 408 -5.44 65.65 49.94
N GLU A 409 -6.12 64.89 50.80
CA GLU A 409 -6.85 65.43 51.96
C GLU A 409 -5.92 66.15 52.95
N ASN A 410 -4.77 65.56 53.30
CA ASN A 410 -3.78 66.20 54.16
C ASN A 410 -3.24 67.50 53.56
N LYS A 411 -2.95 67.51 52.25
CA LYS A 411 -2.51 68.72 51.54
C LYS A 411 -3.57 69.83 51.59
N ASN A 412 -4.85 69.48 51.46
CA ASN A 412 -5.96 70.42 51.59
C ASN A 412 -6.14 70.93 53.03
N LEU A 413 -5.97 70.07 54.02
CA LEU A 413 -5.97 70.45 55.44
C LEU A 413 -4.83 71.41 55.77
N ASP A 414 -3.61 71.14 55.33
CA ASP A 414 -2.45 72.02 55.48
C ASP A 414 -2.70 73.40 54.84
N ALA A 415 -3.29 73.42 53.63
CA ALA A 415 -3.64 74.67 52.96
C ALA A 415 -4.68 75.48 53.76
N ARG A 416 -5.68 74.80 54.34
CA ARG A 416 -6.69 75.44 55.21
C ARG A 416 -6.08 75.93 56.51
N LEU A 417 -5.17 75.17 57.12
CA LEU A 417 -4.48 75.56 58.35
C LEU A 417 -3.67 76.83 58.14
N ARG A 418 -2.87 76.90 57.06
CA ARG A 418 -2.12 78.11 56.67
C ARG A 418 -3.02 79.31 56.42
N ALA A 419 -4.18 79.10 55.77
CA ALA A 419 -5.14 80.16 55.53
C ALA A 419 -5.81 80.68 56.82
N LEU A 420 -5.99 79.81 57.83
CA LEU A 420 -6.48 80.18 59.16
C LEU A 420 -5.41 80.90 59.99
N GLU A 421 -4.17 80.39 60.00
CA GLU A 421 -3.03 81.05 60.68
C GLU A 421 -2.79 82.46 60.12
N ALA A 422 -2.94 82.66 58.81
CA ALA A 422 -2.86 83.96 58.16
C ALA A 422 -4.00 84.93 58.55
N LYS A 423 -5.10 84.45 59.13
CA LYS A 423 -6.20 85.29 59.64
C LYS A 423 -6.08 85.62 61.13
N VAL A 424 -5.19 84.94 61.85
CA VAL A 424 -4.97 85.13 63.31
C VAL A 424 -3.75 86.02 63.61
N LYS A 425 -2.93 86.29 62.59
CA LYS A 425 -1.99 87.44 62.56
C LYS A 425 -2.67 88.66 61.95
#